data_AF-A0AAD9D632-F1
#
_entry.id   AF-A0AAD9D632-F1
#
_cell.length_a   1.000
_cell.length_b   1.000
_cell.length_c   1.000
_cell.angle_alpha   90.00
_cell.angle_beta   90.00
_cell.angle_gamma   90.00
#
_symmetry.space_group_name_H-M   'P 1'
#
loop_
_entity.id
_entity.type
_entity.pdbx_description
1 polymer ?
#
loop_
_entity_poly.entity_id
_entity_poly.type
_entity_poly.pdbx_seq_one_letter_code
_entity_poly.pdbx_strand_id
1 'polypeptide(L)'
;MLTNAVAATVSHCSGVISSSHGNANKPKSRAFRRILYAIALHLLLSFVSSYDLDNNHPPLDCNLFFSSCHHNKVQAVTNNTKQNVDTKTRFIRPVTKKKRKTKLPSGWETTSFHEMYTHFNCSSHAYDDTKPIPTLDQWLSMREQYNQHVDSNTSFNDPIPPTDGYTLKNNERPPFYAKLSPGKGRGIFASRDIQKGELVHDGSNSDVVFPDGPVLRQYVFALPRTMACDVMEWTWTQQFQEGGDYHICLAINISSLMNTGDEEDEVNALPMSSMTAMFYATKDIRKDEEILTDYEIYKTEWGAVGLE
;
A
#
# COMPACT_ATOMS: atom_id res chain seq x y z
N MET A 1 1.69 57.27 -26.15
CA MET A 1 1.83 58.09 -24.94
C MET A 1 2.00 57.15 -23.76
N LEU A 2 3.08 57.35 -22.99
CA LEU A 2 3.50 56.65 -21.75
C LEU A 2 3.91 55.16 -21.91
N THR A 3 5.18 54.77 -22.08
CA THR A 3 6.40 54.78 -21.23
C THR A 3 6.48 53.70 -20.13
N ASN A 4 7.45 52.80 -20.31
CA ASN A 4 8.49 52.34 -19.38
C ASN A 4 8.16 52.02 -17.90
N ALA A 5 8.28 50.74 -17.54
CA ALA A 5 8.86 50.16 -16.32
C ALA A 5 8.58 48.64 -16.42
N VAL A 6 9.51 47.69 -16.32
CA VAL A 6 10.36 47.36 -15.19
C VAL A 6 11.58 46.58 -15.71
N ALA A 7 12.75 47.16 -15.55
CA ALA A 7 14.03 46.46 -15.54
C ALA A 7 14.77 46.97 -14.31
N ALA A 8 15.04 46.08 -13.35
CA ALA A 8 16.11 46.15 -12.32
C ALA A 8 15.70 45.40 -11.04
N THR A 9 16.16 44.17 -10.86
CA THR A 9 16.71 43.65 -9.58
C THR A 9 17.27 42.24 -9.79
N VAL A 10 18.41 42.14 -10.46
CA VAL A 10 19.34 41.00 -10.32
C VAL A 10 20.76 41.55 -10.36
N SER A 11 21.23 42.08 -9.22
CA SER A 11 22.65 42.34 -8.99
C SER A 11 22.83 42.71 -7.53
N HIS A 12 23.23 41.73 -6.70
CA HIS A 12 24.14 41.86 -5.56
C HIS A 12 24.01 40.63 -4.67
N CYS A 13 24.87 39.64 -4.90
CA CYS A 13 25.43 38.72 -3.88
C CYS A 13 26.45 37.80 -4.57
N SER A 14 27.61 38.35 -4.93
CA SER A 14 28.78 37.57 -5.36
C SER A 14 30.04 38.16 -4.73
N GLY A 15 30.75 37.35 -3.95
CA GLY A 15 31.97 37.67 -3.20
C GLY A 15 31.67 37.72 -1.70
N VAL A 16 32.25 36.93 -0.80
CA VAL A 16 33.61 36.40 -0.71
C VAL A 16 33.58 35.19 0.24
N ILE A 17 33.95 33.98 -0.19
CA ILE A 17 34.68 33.01 0.67
C ILE A 17 35.68 32.26 -0.22
N SER A 18 36.95 32.52 0.08
CA SER A 18 38.13 31.87 -0.48
C SER A 18 38.35 30.49 0.17
N SER A 19 38.75 29.54 -0.69
CA SER A 19 39.58 28.36 -0.47
C SER A 19 39.59 27.65 0.90
N SER A 20 39.07 26.42 0.91
CA SER A 20 39.78 25.29 1.52
C SER A 20 39.55 24.03 0.69
N HIS A 21 40.65 23.39 0.29
CA HIS A 21 40.68 22.07 -0.32
C HIS A 21 40.18 21.02 0.69
N GLY A 22 39.29 20.12 0.26
CA GLY A 22 38.99 18.92 1.05
C GLY A 22 37.73 18.15 0.63
N ASN A 23 37.94 17.06 -0.11
CA ASN A 23 37.06 15.90 -0.30
C ASN A 23 35.61 16.08 -0.79
N ALA A 24 35.43 15.73 -2.06
CA ALA A 24 34.16 15.38 -2.67
C ALA A 24 33.56 14.09 -2.06
N ASN A 25 32.22 13.98 -2.18
CA ASN A 25 31.34 12.89 -1.79
C ASN A 25 30.80 12.91 -0.34
N LYS A 26 29.91 13.88 -0.07
CA LYS A 26 28.76 13.64 0.83
C LYS A 26 27.48 14.08 0.12
N PRO A 27 26.42 13.25 0.10
CA PRO A 27 25.11 13.67 -0.41
C PRO A 27 24.56 14.77 0.50
N LYS A 28 24.16 15.89 -0.11
CA LYS A 28 23.55 17.03 0.58
C LYS A 28 22.27 16.55 1.27
N SER A 29 22.20 16.76 2.59
CA SER A 29 21.12 16.23 3.44
C SER A 29 19.73 16.65 2.95
N ARG A 30 18.76 15.72 3.04
CA ARG A 30 17.33 15.91 2.73
C ARG A 30 16.72 17.17 3.38
N ALA A 31 17.29 17.64 4.50
CA ALA A 31 16.88 18.86 5.18
C ALA A 31 17.07 20.14 4.33
N PHE A 32 18.13 20.19 3.50
CA PHE A 32 18.41 21.38 2.69
C PHE A 32 17.41 21.55 1.54
N ARG A 33 16.93 20.44 0.95
CA ARG A 33 15.89 20.49 -0.09
C ARG A 33 14.54 20.92 0.48
N ARG A 34 14.17 20.45 1.68
CA ARG A 34 12.92 20.85 2.35
C ARG A 34 12.87 22.35 2.66
N ILE A 35 14.00 22.96 3.06
CA ILE A 35 14.08 24.41 3.30
C ILE A 35 13.89 25.20 2.00
N LEU A 36 14.49 24.76 0.89
CA LEU A 36 14.33 25.42 -0.42
C LEU A 36 12.90 25.34 -0.94
N TYR A 37 12.21 24.20 -0.78
CA TYR A 37 10.80 24.07 -1.17
C TYR A 37 9.87 24.92 -0.29
N ALA A 38 10.11 24.99 1.02
CA ALA A 38 9.33 25.83 1.91
C ALA A 38 9.46 27.32 1.56
N ILE A 39 10.68 27.79 1.22
CA ILE A 39 10.92 29.17 0.78
C ILE A 39 10.22 29.44 -0.57
N ALA A 40 10.33 28.53 -1.53
CA ALA A 40 9.68 28.68 -2.84
C ALA A 40 8.15 28.71 -2.74
N LEU A 41 7.57 27.84 -1.91
CA LEU A 41 6.12 27.79 -1.68
C LEU A 41 5.62 29.05 -0.96
N HIS A 42 6.38 29.58 0.01
CA HIS A 42 6.00 30.79 0.72
C HIS A 42 6.06 32.04 -0.19
N LEU A 43 7.02 32.09 -1.11
CA LEU A 43 7.11 33.14 -2.14
C LEU A 43 5.97 33.04 -3.18
N LEU A 44 5.57 31.83 -3.57
CA LEU A 44 4.44 31.60 -4.47
C LEU A 44 3.11 32.01 -3.83
N LEU A 45 2.88 31.65 -2.56
CA LEU A 45 1.67 32.03 -1.83
C LEU A 45 1.57 33.54 -1.59
N SER A 46 2.71 34.21 -1.44
CA SER A 46 2.77 35.67 -1.33
C SER A 46 2.41 36.38 -2.65
N PHE A 47 2.59 35.71 -3.80
CA PHE A 47 2.24 36.25 -5.12
C PHE A 47 0.77 36.05 -5.51
N VAL A 48 0.11 35.03 -4.96
CA VAL A 48 -1.30 34.73 -5.29
C VAL A 48 -2.29 35.62 -4.51
N SER A 49 -1.88 36.26 -3.43
CA SER A 49 -2.74 37.14 -2.62
C SER A 49 -2.97 38.55 -3.21
N SER A 50 -2.60 38.81 -4.47
CA SER A 50 -2.74 40.13 -5.11
C SER A 50 -3.55 40.14 -6.42
N TYR A 51 -4.26 39.06 -6.74
CA TYR A 51 -5.19 39.05 -7.88
C TYR A 51 -6.65 39.04 -7.41
N ASP A 52 -7.24 40.24 -7.39
CA ASP A 52 -8.70 40.44 -7.42
C ASP A 52 -9.24 39.89 -8.75
N LEU A 53 -10.18 38.95 -8.68
CA LEU A 53 -10.88 38.40 -9.84
C LEU A 53 -12.31 38.93 -9.85
N ASP A 54 -12.57 39.87 -10.78
CA ASP A 54 -13.90 40.28 -11.19
C ASP A 54 -14.67 39.08 -11.78
N ASN A 55 -15.81 38.79 -11.15
CA ASN A 55 -16.77 37.78 -11.58
C ASN A 55 -17.58 38.30 -12.77
N ASN A 56 -17.42 37.72 -13.95
CA ASN A 56 -18.45 37.67 -14.99
C ASN A 56 -18.07 36.70 -16.12
N HIS A 57 -18.56 35.45 -16.07
CA HIS A 57 -18.91 34.70 -17.29
C HIS A 57 -19.93 33.57 -17.00
N PRO A 58 -20.85 33.30 -17.95
CA PRO A 58 -21.97 32.36 -17.80
C PRO A 58 -21.57 30.89 -18.08
N PRO A 59 -22.42 29.91 -17.71
CA PRO A 59 -22.06 28.50 -17.69
C PRO A 59 -21.93 27.90 -19.10
N LEU A 60 -20.90 27.06 -19.27
CA LEU A 60 -20.68 26.24 -20.45
C LEU A 60 -21.51 24.95 -20.37
N ASP A 61 -22.26 24.73 -21.45
CA ASP A 61 -23.13 23.60 -21.74
C ASP A 61 -22.29 22.34 -22.01
N CYS A 62 -22.50 21.29 -21.23
CA CYS A 62 -21.88 19.97 -21.43
C CYS A 62 -22.90 19.01 -22.03
N ASN A 63 -22.98 19.02 -23.36
CA ASN A 63 -23.61 17.95 -24.13
C ASN A 63 -22.76 17.68 -25.37
N LEU A 64 -22.73 16.39 -25.76
CA LEU A 64 -22.08 15.79 -26.93
C LEU A 64 -20.66 15.30 -26.68
N PHE A 65 -20.51 13.98 -26.48
CA PHE A 65 -19.65 13.10 -27.29
C PHE A 65 -19.69 11.70 -26.66
N PHE A 66 -20.35 10.73 -27.31
CA PHE A 66 -19.83 9.38 -27.54
C PHE A 66 -20.73 8.68 -28.55
N SER A 67 -20.23 8.58 -29.78
CA SER A 67 -20.82 7.79 -30.84
C SER A 67 -19.98 6.54 -31.04
N SER A 68 -20.66 5.40 -31.04
CA SER A 68 -20.43 4.20 -31.84
C SER A 68 -19.01 3.59 -31.87
N CYS A 69 -18.87 2.42 -31.25
CA CYS A 69 -17.87 1.43 -31.68
C CYS A 69 -18.54 0.12 -32.08
N HIS A 70 -18.16 -0.31 -33.28
CA HIS A 70 -18.67 -1.43 -34.04
C HIS A 70 -18.48 -2.80 -33.37
N HIS A 71 -19.49 -3.64 -33.54
CA HIS A 71 -19.44 -5.09 -33.35
C HIS A 71 -18.37 -5.74 -34.25
N ASN A 72 -17.41 -6.44 -33.65
CA ASN A 72 -16.67 -7.50 -34.32
C ASN A 72 -17.03 -8.85 -33.68
N LYS A 73 -17.75 -9.68 -34.45
CA LYS A 73 -18.00 -11.10 -34.14
C LYS A 73 -16.70 -11.87 -34.36
N VAL A 74 -16.07 -12.31 -33.28
CA VAL A 74 -15.01 -13.33 -33.34
C VAL A 74 -15.68 -14.70 -33.19
N GLN A 75 -15.51 -15.55 -34.20
CA GLN A 75 -15.93 -16.94 -34.17
C GLN A 75 -15.03 -17.73 -33.22
N ALA A 76 -15.62 -18.33 -32.19
CA ALA A 76 -14.94 -19.23 -31.28
C ALA A 76 -14.74 -20.60 -31.96
N VAL A 77 -13.46 -20.97 -32.14
CA VAL A 77 -13.05 -22.33 -32.52
C VAL A 77 -13.00 -23.17 -31.24
N THR A 78 -13.91 -24.13 -31.11
CA THR A 78 -13.98 -25.06 -29.98
C THR A 78 -13.09 -26.29 -30.24
N ASN A 79 -11.87 -26.29 -29.68
CA ASN A 79 -11.05 -27.49 -29.59
C ASN A 79 -11.38 -28.25 -28.30
N ASN A 80 -12.22 -29.28 -28.44
CA ASN A 80 -12.50 -30.27 -27.41
C ASN A 80 -11.32 -31.24 -27.27
N THR A 81 -10.45 -31.01 -26.29
CA THR A 81 -9.47 -32.03 -25.84
C THR A 81 -9.86 -32.49 -24.43
N LYS A 82 -10.58 -33.61 -24.36
CA LYS A 82 -10.87 -34.31 -23.10
C LYS A 82 -9.58 -34.90 -22.53
N GLN A 83 -8.90 -34.17 -21.65
CA GLN A 83 -7.90 -34.75 -20.77
C GLN A 83 -8.61 -35.36 -19.56
N ASN A 84 -8.64 -36.70 -19.51
CA ASN A 84 -8.98 -37.48 -18.32
C ASN A 84 -7.86 -37.30 -17.30
N VAL A 85 -8.01 -36.34 -16.39
CA VAL A 85 -7.16 -36.22 -15.20
C VAL A 85 -7.79 -37.11 -14.13
N ASP A 86 -7.16 -38.25 -13.87
CA ASP A 86 -7.51 -39.19 -12.80
C ASP A 86 -7.16 -38.56 -11.44
N THR A 87 -8.05 -37.69 -10.94
CA THR A 87 -7.96 -37.08 -9.61
C THR A 87 -8.35 -38.12 -8.56
N LYS A 88 -7.39 -38.96 -8.16
CA LYS A 88 -7.46 -39.68 -6.88
C LYS A 88 -7.38 -38.68 -5.73
N THR A 89 -8.53 -38.14 -5.36
CA THR A 89 -8.73 -37.28 -4.20
C THR A 89 -8.39 -38.08 -2.94
N ARG A 90 -7.14 -37.95 -2.45
CA ARG A 90 -6.78 -38.43 -1.11
C ARG A 90 -7.65 -37.68 -0.12
N PHE A 91 -8.58 -38.39 0.52
CA PHE A 91 -9.27 -37.91 1.72
C PHE A 91 -8.21 -37.66 2.80
N ILE A 92 -7.77 -36.40 2.92
CA ILE A 92 -6.94 -35.95 4.03
C ILE A 92 -7.87 -35.99 5.26
N ARG A 93 -7.63 -36.95 6.16
CA ARG A 93 -8.36 -37.00 7.43
C ARG A 93 -8.15 -35.67 8.17
N PRO A 94 -9.21 -35.02 8.68
CA PRO A 94 -9.06 -33.78 9.43
C PRO A 94 -8.19 -34.05 10.65
N VAL A 95 -6.98 -33.48 10.64
CA VAL A 95 -6.08 -33.54 11.79
C VAL A 95 -6.70 -32.65 12.86
N THR A 96 -7.25 -33.25 13.91
CA THR A 96 -7.72 -32.53 15.10
C THR A 96 -6.53 -31.93 15.84
N LYS A 97 -6.07 -30.76 15.40
CA LYS A 97 -4.99 -30.02 16.07
C LYS A 97 -5.50 -29.60 17.45
N LYS A 98 -4.95 -30.23 18.49
CA LYS A 98 -5.20 -29.86 19.89
C LYS A 98 -4.78 -28.41 20.07
N LYS A 99 -5.74 -27.51 20.37
CA LYS A 99 -5.47 -26.08 20.60
C LYS A 99 -4.37 -25.94 21.67
N ARG A 100 -3.17 -25.54 21.26
CA ARG A 100 -2.13 -25.15 22.21
C ARG A 100 -2.60 -23.86 22.84
N LYS A 101 -2.90 -23.87 24.14
CA LYS A 101 -3.05 -22.64 24.91
C LYS A 101 -1.65 -22.03 25.05
N THR A 102 -1.29 -21.13 24.16
CA THR A 102 -0.13 -20.27 24.36
C THR A 102 -0.44 -19.38 25.56
N LYS A 103 0.38 -19.46 26.61
CA LYS A 103 0.27 -18.53 27.73
C LYS A 103 0.80 -17.19 27.24
N LEU A 104 -0.07 -16.19 27.14
CA LEU A 104 0.33 -14.84 26.79
C LEU A 104 1.37 -14.33 27.81
N PRO A 105 2.37 -13.55 27.38
CA PRO A 105 3.37 -13.00 28.30
C PRO A 105 2.72 -12.04 29.29
N SER A 106 3.34 -11.85 30.45
CA SER A 106 2.84 -10.88 31.44
C SER A 106 2.86 -9.46 30.86
N GLY A 107 1.77 -8.71 31.01
CA GLY A 107 1.67 -7.32 30.53
C GLY A 107 1.41 -7.18 29.03
N TRP A 108 1.03 -8.28 28.34
CA TRP A 108 0.70 -8.24 26.92
C TRP A 108 -0.43 -7.25 26.62
N GLU A 109 -1.36 -7.07 27.56
CA GLU A 109 -2.56 -6.21 27.44
C GLU A 109 -2.22 -4.74 27.17
N THR A 110 -1.09 -4.27 27.72
CA THR A 110 -0.64 -2.89 27.66
C THR A 110 0.59 -2.71 26.79
N THR A 111 1.06 -3.78 26.12
CA THR A 111 2.27 -3.73 25.30
C THR A 111 2.07 -2.82 24.10
N SER A 112 2.91 -1.80 23.89
CA SER A 112 2.78 -0.91 22.72
C SER A 112 3.09 -1.63 21.40
N PHE A 113 2.78 -1.02 20.25
CA PHE A 113 3.19 -1.54 18.95
C PHE A 113 4.71 -1.73 18.88
N HIS A 114 5.47 -0.75 19.38
CA HIS A 114 6.93 -0.82 19.39
C HIS A 114 7.47 -1.94 20.29
N GLU A 115 6.84 -2.16 21.45
CA GLU A 115 7.24 -3.23 22.37
C GLU A 115 6.92 -4.62 21.79
N MET A 116 5.79 -4.80 21.10
CA MET A 116 5.51 -6.04 20.35
C MET A 116 6.56 -6.28 19.28
N TYR A 117 6.91 -5.24 18.51
CA TYR A 117 7.89 -5.32 17.43
C TYR A 117 9.28 -5.72 17.97
N THR A 118 9.63 -5.20 19.14
CA THR A 118 10.85 -5.55 19.87
C THR A 118 10.79 -6.97 20.43
N HIS A 119 9.67 -7.35 21.06
CA HIS A 119 9.46 -8.67 21.65
C HIS A 119 9.69 -9.80 20.64
N PHE A 120 9.14 -9.65 19.44
CA PHE A 120 9.30 -10.62 18.35
C PHE A 120 10.61 -10.45 17.56
N ASN A 121 11.44 -9.45 17.89
CA ASN A 121 12.65 -9.09 17.15
C ASN A 121 12.36 -8.92 15.65
N CYS A 122 11.35 -8.11 15.32
CA CYS A 122 10.87 -7.95 13.95
C CYS A 122 11.80 -7.12 13.08
N SER A 123 12.66 -6.29 13.66
CA SER A 123 13.66 -5.54 12.87
C SER A 123 14.55 -6.46 12.03
N SER A 124 15.04 -7.56 12.61
CA SER A 124 15.85 -8.54 11.86
C SER A 124 15.08 -9.24 10.74
N HIS A 125 13.78 -9.47 10.95
CA HIS A 125 12.89 -10.09 9.97
C HIS A 125 12.51 -9.10 8.85
N ALA A 126 12.40 -7.82 9.19
CA ALA A 126 12.08 -6.76 8.24
C ALA A 126 13.14 -6.59 7.17
N TYR A 127 14.40 -6.56 7.60
CA TYR A 127 15.56 -6.36 6.74
C TYR A 127 16.09 -7.65 6.07
N ASP A 128 15.42 -8.79 6.25
CA ASP A 128 15.75 -10.02 5.53
C ASP A 128 15.14 -9.99 4.13
N ASP A 129 15.95 -9.67 3.12
CA ASP A 129 15.58 -9.66 1.71
C ASP A 129 15.51 -11.07 1.08
N THR A 130 15.91 -12.10 1.84
CA THR A 130 15.85 -13.50 1.42
C THR A 130 14.63 -14.24 1.95
N LYS A 131 13.78 -13.57 2.76
CA LYS A 131 12.59 -14.19 3.35
C LYS A 131 11.64 -14.71 2.26
N PRO A 132 11.19 -15.97 2.34
CA PRO A 132 10.36 -16.56 1.30
C PRO A 132 8.98 -15.88 1.26
N ILE A 133 8.36 -15.90 0.08
CA ILE A 133 6.95 -15.54 -0.07
C ILE A 133 6.12 -16.47 0.82
N PRO A 134 5.19 -15.95 1.64
CA PRO A 134 4.41 -16.80 2.54
C PRO A 134 3.63 -17.87 1.76
N THR A 135 3.68 -19.10 2.26
CA THR A 135 2.98 -20.23 1.67
C THR A 135 1.48 -20.14 1.92
N LEU A 136 0.70 -20.92 1.16
CA LEU A 136 -0.74 -21.03 1.39
C LEU A 136 -1.06 -21.42 2.84
N ASP A 137 -0.33 -22.37 3.42
CA ASP A 137 -0.54 -22.79 4.83
C ASP A 137 -0.30 -21.65 5.82
N GLN A 138 0.68 -20.76 5.56
CA GLN A 138 0.92 -19.60 6.40
C GLN A 138 -0.23 -18.59 6.31
N TRP A 139 -0.70 -18.27 5.11
CA TRP A 139 -1.87 -17.41 4.91
C TRP A 139 -3.12 -17.97 5.58
N LEU A 140 -3.40 -19.27 5.40
CA LEU A 140 -4.53 -19.94 6.02
C LEU A 140 -4.40 -19.96 7.54
N SER A 141 -3.18 -20.14 8.07
CA SER A 141 -2.93 -20.05 9.52
C SER A 141 -3.21 -18.66 10.07
N MET A 142 -2.81 -17.59 9.37
CA MET A 142 -3.12 -16.21 9.79
C MET A 142 -4.63 -15.96 9.78
N ARG A 143 -5.34 -16.35 8.71
CA ARG A 143 -6.81 -16.26 8.63
C ARG A 143 -7.52 -17.06 9.73
N GLU A 144 -7.02 -18.26 10.04
CA GLU A 144 -7.55 -19.08 11.13
C GLU A 144 -7.38 -18.37 12.48
N GLN A 145 -6.21 -17.80 12.76
CA GLN A 145 -5.97 -17.05 14.00
C GLN A 145 -6.82 -15.78 14.05
N TYR A 146 -7.07 -15.12 12.92
CA TYR A 146 -7.94 -13.95 12.85
C TYR A 146 -9.37 -14.32 13.26
N ASN A 147 -9.94 -15.40 12.71
CA ASN A 147 -11.27 -15.86 13.09
C ASN A 147 -11.35 -16.33 14.55
N GLN A 148 -10.24 -16.81 15.13
CA GLN A 148 -10.21 -17.27 16.52
C GLN A 148 -10.13 -16.14 17.54
N HIS A 149 -9.47 -15.02 17.19
CA HIS A 149 -9.10 -13.98 18.14
C HIS A 149 -9.70 -12.61 17.85
N VAL A 150 -10.16 -12.35 16.63
CA VAL A 150 -10.63 -11.04 16.18
C VAL A 150 -12.12 -11.08 15.85
N ASP A 151 -12.50 -11.82 14.81
CA ASP A 151 -13.90 -11.93 14.40
C ASP A 151 -14.21 -13.33 13.84
N SER A 152 -14.96 -14.12 14.60
CA SER A 152 -15.35 -15.48 14.20
C SER A 152 -16.36 -15.52 13.04
N ASN A 153 -16.99 -14.38 12.70
CA ASN A 153 -17.96 -14.28 11.62
C ASN A 153 -17.33 -13.90 10.28
N THR A 154 -16.06 -13.47 10.27
CA THR A 154 -15.35 -13.16 9.04
C THR A 154 -15.20 -14.43 8.19
N SER A 155 -15.65 -14.35 6.93
CA SER A 155 -15.60 -15.45 5.96
C SER A 155 -14.46 -15.22 4.98
N PHE A 156 -13.48 -16.13 4.98
CA PHE A 156 -12.39 -16.15 4.00
C PHE A 156 -12.64 -17.14 2.85
N ASN A 157 -13.90 -17.41 2.51
CA ASN A 157 -14.32 -18.35 1.46
C ASN A 157 -14.21 -17.74 0.04
N ASP A 158 -13.06 -17.15 -0.26
CA ASP A 158 -12.75 -16.63 -1.59
C ASP A 158 -12.32 -17.79 -2.51
N PRO A 159 -12.82 -17.89 -3.75
CA PRO A 159 -12.38 -18.92 -4.70
C PRO A 159 -10.92 -18.75 -5.14
N ILE A 160 -10.36 -17.53 -5.02
CA ILE A 160 -8.96 -17.23 -5.30
C ILE A 160 -8.16 -17.39 -4.00
N PRO A 161 -7.11 -18.23 -3.98
CA PRO A 161 -6.31 -18.42 -2.78
C PRO A 161 -5.56 -17.13 -2.41
N PRO A 162 -5.25 -16.91 -1.11
CA PRO A 162 -4.50 -15.73 -0.66
C PRO A 162 -3.14 -15.56 -1.33
N THR A 163 -2.55 -16.65 -1.85
CA THR A 163 -1.29 -16.65 -2.61
C THR A 163 -1.41 -16.02 -4.00
N ASP A 164 -2.64 -15.93 -4.52
CA ASP A 164 -2.98 -15.35 -5.82
C ASP A 164 -3.79 -14.04 -5.65
N GLY A 165 -3.94 -13.57 -4.40
CA GLY A 165 -4.67 -12.37 -4.03
C GLY A 165 -6.03 -12.71 -3.43
N TYR A 166 -7.08 -12.28 -4.11
CA TYR A 166 -8.48 -12.42 -3.71
C TYR A 166 -9.35 -12.18 -4.95
N THR A 167 -10.67 -12.29 -4.81
CA THR A 167 -11.61 -11.96 -5.87
C THR A 167 -11.80 -10.46 -5.96
N LEU A 168 -11.36 -9.85 -7.06
CA LEU A 168 -11.74 -8.50 -7.45
C LEU A 168 -13.19 -8.53 -8.01
N LYS A 169 -13.63 -7.45 -8.66
CA LYS A 169 -14.95 -7.39 -9.29
C LYS A 169 -15.09 -8.51 -10.34
N ASN A 170 -16.31 -9.06 -10.47
CA ASN A 170 -16.68 -10.05 -11.49
C ASN A 170 -15.87 -11.38 -11.47
N ASN A 171 -15.42 -11.86 -10.31
CA ASN A 171 -14.61 -13.08 -10.17
C ASN A 171 -13.22 -13.00 -10.85
N GLU A 172 -12.72 -11.79 -11.09
CA GLU A 172 -11.39 -11.58 -11.64
C GLU A 172 -10.32 -11.58 -10.55
N ARG A 173 -9.10 -11.99 -10.91
CA ARG A 173 -7.93 -11.86 -10.03
C ARG A 173 -7.39 -10.43 -10.11
N PRO A 174 -6.81 -9.88 -9.03
CA PRO A 174 -6.01 -8.69 -9.10
C PRO A 174 -4.93 -8.82 -10.17
N PRO A 175 -4.55 -7.73 -10.86
CA PRO A 175 -3.60 -7.76 -11.96
C PRO A 175 -2.15 -7.89 -11.48
N PHE A 176 -1.88 -8.66 -10.43
CA PHE A 176 -0.57 -8.83 -9.85
C PHE A 176 -0.29 -10.26 -9.33
N TYR A 177 0.99 -10.57 -9.13
CA TYR A 177 1.47 -11.81 -8.52
C TYR A 177 2.66 -11.52 -7.60
N ALA A 178 2.88 -12.37 -6.59
CA ALA A 178 4.00 -12.23 -5.67
C ALA A 178 5.32 -12.77 -6.27
N LYS A 179 6.42 -12.05 -6.06
CA LYS A 179 7.78 -12.45 -6.47
C LYS A 179 8.81 -11.79 -5.55
N LEU A 180 10.04 -12.31 -5.49
CA LEU A 180 11.14 -11.61 -4.83
C LEU A 180 11.54 -10.36 -5.63
N SER A 181 11.55 -9.21 -4.96
CA SER A 181 12.04 -7.94 -5.48
C SER A 181 13.53 -7.74 -5.15
N PRO A 182 14.39 -7.51 -6.16
CA PRO A 182 15.81 -7.26 -5.93
C PRO A 182 16.05 -6.09 -4.96
N GLY A 183 16.68 -6.38 -3.81
CA GLY A 183 17.01 -5.37 -2.80
C GLY A 183 15.86 -4.91 -1.90
N LYS A 184 14.61 -5.32 -2.19
CA LYS A 184 13.43 -5.00 -1.36
C LYS A 184 12.79 -6.23 -0.70
N GLY A 185 13.24 -7.44 -1.05
CA GLY A 185 12.76 -8.69 -0.45
C GLY A 185 11.54 -9.25 -1.17
N ARG A 186 10.36 -9.23 -0.56
CA ARG A 186 9.11 -9.71 -1.19
C ARG A 186 8.42 -8.53 -1.86
N GLY A 187 7.84 -8.74 -3.05
CA GLY A 187 7.13 -7.71 -3.81
C GLY A 187 5.91 -8.29 -4.53
N ILE A 188 5.07 -7.42 -5.09
CA ILE A 188 4.08 -7.80 -6.10
C ILE A 188 4.42 -7.16 -7.45
N PHE A 189 4.17 -7.90 -8.52
CA PHE A 189 4.51 -7.53 -9.89
C PHE A 189 3.29 -7.65 -10.78
N ALA A 190 3.16 -6.78 -11.77
CA ALA A 190 2.02 -6.76 -12.67
C ALA A 190 1.95 -8.05 -13.50
N SER A 191 0.80 -8.73 -13.47
CA SER A 191 0.59 -10.00 -14.21
C SER A 191 0.32 -9.80 -15.70
N ARG A 192 -0.01 -8.57 -16.08
CA ARG A 192 -0.26 -8.06 -17.43
C ARG A 192 0.06 -6.56 -17.47
N ASP A 193 -0.05 -5.95 -18.64
CA ASP A 193 -0.05 -4.49 -18.72
C ASP A 193 -1.30 -3.93 -18.00
N ILE A 194 -1.10 -2.86 -17.23
CA ILE A 194 -2.13 -2.14 -16.47
C ILE A 194 -2.13 -0.70 -16.96
N GLN A 195 -3.29 -0.19 -17.35
CA GLN A 195 -3.41 1.17 -17.86
C GLN A 195 -3.44 2.18 -16.71
N LYS A 196 -2.92 3.39 -16.94
CA LYS A 196 -3.10 4.51 -16.02
C LYS A 196 -4.58 4.70 -15.66
N GLY A 197 -4.87 4.82 -14.37
CA GLY A 197 -6.22 4.98 -13.82
C GLY A 197 -6.99 3.67 -13.63
N GLU A 198 -6.41 2.53 -14.02
CA GLU A 198 -7.00 1.21 -13.77
C GLU A 198 -6.89 0.82 -12.29
N LEU A 199 -7.90 0.10 -11.78
CA LEU A 199 -7.91 -0.43 -10.42
C LEU A 199 -6.88 -1.55 -10.26
N VAL A 200 -5.91 -1.34 -9.37
CA VAL A 200 -4.84 -2.30 -9.07
C VAL A 200 -5.22 -3.17 -7.87
N HIS A 201 -5.72 -2.54 -6.80
CA HIS A 201 -6.10 -3.20 -5.56
C HIS A 201 -7.33 -2.52 -4.96
N ASP A 202 -8.23 -3.31 -4.41
CA ASP A 202 -9.42 -2.91 -3.67
C ASP A 202 -9.38 -3.53 -2.26
N GLY A 203 -8.76 -2.81 -1.32
CA GLY A 203 -8.64 -3.21 0.07
C GLY A 203 -9.97 -3.22 0.82
N SER A 204 -10.99 -2.51 0.33
CA SER A 204 -12.33 -2.54 0.94
C SER A 204 -12.99 -3.91 0.87
N ASN A 205 -12.52 -4.77 -0.05
CA ASN A 205 -13.00 -6.14 -0.21
C ASN A 205 -12.05 -7.19 0.40
N SER A 206 -10.77 -6.89 0.56
CA SER A 206 -9.76 -7.90 0.92
C SER A 206 -9.13 -7.74 2.29
N ASP A 207 -9.18 -6.52 2.83
CA ASP A 207 -8.47 -6.17 4.05
C ASP A 207 -9.40 -6.38 5.24
N VAL A 208 -8.79 -6.66 6.39
CA VAL A 208 -9.51 -6.82 7.64
C VAL A 208 -9.27 -5.64 8.55
N VAL A 209 -10.26 -5.34 9.39
CA VAL A 209 -10.22 -4.23 10.34
C VAL A 209 -10.30 -4.77 11.76
N PHE A 210 -9.35 -4.39 12.60
CA PHE A 210 -9.38 -4.76 14.01
C PHE A 210 -10.24 -3.77 14.80
N PRO A 211 -11.03 -4.24 15.79
CA PRO A 211 -11.83 -3.36 16.64
C PRO A 211 -11.00 -2.36 17.45
N ASP A 212 -9.86 -2.80 18.00
CA ASP A 212 -8.98 -1.99 18.85
C ASP A 212 -7.57 -2.61 18.99
N GLY A 213 -6.67 -1.86 19.65
CA GLY A 213 -5.31 -2.30 19.97
C GLY A 213 -5.21 -3.58 20.80
N PRO A 214 -5.97 -3.74 21.91
CA PRO A 214 -6.04 -5.01 22.65
C PRO A 214 -6.32 -6.25 21.78
N VAL A 215 -7.25 -6.16 20.83
CA VAL A 215 -7.56 -7.28 19.93
C VAL A 215 -6.40 -7.56 18.95
N LEU A 216 -5.76 -6.52 18.40
CA LEU A 216 -4.53 -6.70 17.59
C LEU A 216 -3.44 -7.43 18.39
N ARG A 217 -3.18 -7.02 19.64
CA ARG A 217 -2.18 -7.69 20.50
C ARG A 217 -2.47 -9.17 20.66
N GLN A 218 -3.71 -9.54 21.00
CA GLN A 218 -4.11 -10.94 21.14
C GLN A 218 -3.81 -11.74 19.88
N TYR A 219 -4.15 -11.19 18.72
CA TYR A 219 -3.91 -11.82 17.43
C TYR A 219 -2.41 -11.99 17.15
N VAL A 220 -1.60 -10.93 17.32
CA VAL A 220 -0.15 -10.97 17.10
C VAL A 220 0.52 -11.99 18.05
N PHE A 221 0.15 -12.03 19.33
CA PHE A 221 0.71 -12.99 20.29
C PHE A 221 0.25 -14.44 20.08
N ALA A 222 -0.80 -14.67 19.30
CA ALA A 222 -1.24 -16.02 18.91
C ALA A 222 -0.43 -16.59 17.73
N LEU A 223 0.30 -15.75 16.99
CA LEU A 223 1.04 -16.15 15.81
C LEU A 223 2.47 -16.64 16.15
N PRO A 224 3.01 -17.61 15.38
CA PRO A 224 4.45 -17.87 15.35
C PRO A 224 5.24 -16.62 14.97
N ARG A 225 6.42 -16.45 15.57
CA ARG A 225 7.28 -15.25 15.44
C ARG A 225 7.33 -14.65 14.02
N THR A 226 7.59 -15.46 13.00
CA THR A 226 7.73 -14.97 11.63
C THR A 226 6.43 -14.37 11.09
N MET A 227 5.30 -15.00 11.36
CA MET A 227 3.98 -14.49 10.96
C MET A 227 3.55 -13.29 11.82
N ALA A 228 3.91 -13.27 13.10
CA ALA A 228 3.69 -12.09 13.95
C ALA A 228 4.42 -10.87 13.37
N CYS A 229 5.69 -11.01 12.98
CA CYS A 229 6.43 -9.93 12.35
C CYS A 229 5.85 -9.53 11.00
N ASP A 230 5.50 -10.49 10.14
CA ASP A 230 4.82 -10.22 8.88
C ASP A 230 3.54 -9.38 9.08
N VAL A 231 2.66 -9.81 10.00
CA VAL A 231 1.44 -9.07 10.35
C VAL A 231 1.76 -7.65 10.80
N MET A 232 2.76 -7.47 11.66
CA MET A 232 3.15 -6.14 12.13
C MET A 232 3.69 -5.24 11.02
N GLU A 233 4.41 -5.79 10.04
CA GLU A 233 4.87 -5.02 8.87
C GLU A 233 3.72 -4.61 7.93
N TRP A 234 2.67 -5.42 7.87
CA TRP A 234 1.53 -5.23 6.97
C TRP A 234 0.32 -4.57 7.61
N THR A 235 0.43 -4.17 8.87
CA THR A 235 -0.63 -3.47 9.60
C THR A 235 -0.41 -1.97 9.48
N TRP A 236 -1.48 -1.22 9.25
CA TRP A 236 -1.45 0.25 9.24
C TRP A 236 -2.64 0.83 10.02
N THR A 237 -2.61 2.14 10.25
CA THR A 237 -3.77 2.88 10.77
C THR A 237 -4.38 3.75 9.68
N GLN A 238 -5.71 3.80 9.61
CA GLN A 238 -6.42 4.57 8.59
C GLN A 238 -7.74 5.12 9.13
N GLN A 239 -8.08 6.34 8.72
CA GLN A 239 -9.43 6.88 8.86
C GLN A 239 -10.23 6.57 7.58
N PHE A 240 -11.49 6.16 7.70
CA PHE A 240 -12.34 5.93 6.51
C PHE A 240 -13.15 7.16 6.08
N GLN A 241 -13.12 8.22 6.90
CA GLN A 241 -13.79 9.49 6.63
C GLN A 241 -13.02 10.63 7.31
N GLU A 242 -13.16 11.84 6.79
CA GLU A 242 -12.42 13.00 7.28
C GLU A 242 -12.82 13.31 8.73
N GLY A 243 -11.81 13.40 9.61
CA GLY A 243 -12.03 13.62 11.05
C GLY A 243 -12.66 12.45 11.80
N GLY A 244 -12.79 11.27 11.17
CA GLY A 244 -13.29 10.06 11.83
C GLY A 244 -12.27 9.39 12.77
N ASP A 245 -12.65 8.28 13.36
CA ASP A 245 -11.73 7.48 14.19
C ASP A 245 -10.68 6.77 13.32
N TYR A 246 -9.52 6.52 13.91
CA TYR A 246 -8.52 5.65 13.30
C TYR A 246 -8.89 4.18 13.51
N HIS A 247 -8.70 3.39 12.47
CA HIS A 247 -8.87 1.94 12.47
C HIS A 247 -7.53 1.27 12.21
N ILE A 248 -7.35 0.07 12.77
CA ILE A 248 -6.21 -0.79 12.49
C ILE A 248 -6.60 -1.70 11.33
N CYS A 249 -5.87 -1.63 10.23
CA CYS A 249 -6.14 -2.38 9.01
C CYS A 249 -5.01 -3.36 8.72
N LEU A 250 -5.33 -4.48 8.09
CA LEU A 250 -4.37 -5.51 7.67
C LEU A 250 -4.82 -6.20 6.39
N ALA A 251 -3.91 -6.32 5.42
CA ALA A 251 -4.12 -7.16 4.25
C ALA A 251 -3.67 -8.61 4.54
N ILE A 252 -4.61 -9.57 4.66
CA ILE A 252 -4.30 -11.00 4.89
C ILE A 252 -4.32 -11.78 3.56
N ASN A 253 -3.55 -11.30 2.59
CA ASN A 253 -3.25 -11.93 1.30
C ASN A 253 -2.00 -11.26 0.67
N ILE A 254 -1.59 -11.70 -0.53
CA ILE A 254 -0.38 -11.17 -1.19
C ILE A 254 -0.39 -9.67 -1.51
N SER A 255 -1.53 -8.95 -1.47
CA SER A 255 -1.55 -7.48 -1.64
C SER A 255 -0.70 -6.76 -0.59
N SER A 256 -0.55 -7.34 0.60
CA SER A 256 0.34 -6.86 1.66
C SER A 256 1.83 -6.81 1.28
N LEU A 257 2.22 -7.46 0.18
CA LEU A 257 3.60 -7.48 -0.31
C LEU A 257 3.89 -6.32 -1.27
N MET A 258 3.00 -5.35 -1.44
CA MET A 258 3.25 -4.13 -2.21
C MET A 258 4.31 -3.28 -1.51
N ASN A 259 5.47 -3.11 -2.13
CA ASN A 259 6.57 -2.31 -1.57
C ASN A 259 6.35 -0.81 -1.76
N THR A 260 7.13 -0.02 -1.03
CA THR A 260 7.20 1.42 -1.27
C THR A 260 8.23 1.79 -2.35
N GLY A 261 7.94 2.84 -3.12
CA GLY A 261 8.91 3.49 -4.01
C GLY A 261 9.95 4.27 -3.20
N ASP A 262 11.21 4.21 -3.62
CA ASP A 262 12.30 4.98 -2.97
C ASP A 262 12.27 6.45 -3.39
N GLU A 263 11.75 6.70 -4.59
CA GLU A 263 11.56 8.02 -5.20
C GLU A 263 10.10 8.19 -5.66
N GLU A 264 9.63 9.44 -5.72
CA GLU A 264 8.24 9.78 -6.04
C GLU A 264 7.82 9.28 -7.45
N ASP A 265 8.75 9.23 -8.40
CA ASP A 265 8.52 8.75 -9.76
C ASP A 265 8.54 7.22 -9.89
N GLU A 266 9.03 6.48 -8.89
CA GLU A 266 8.92 5.02 -8.82
C GLU A 266 7.50 4.59 -8.48
N VAL A 267 6.80 5.36 -7.63
CA VAL A 267 5.43 5.07 -7.19
C VAL A 267 4.49 4.98 -8.39
N ASN A 268 3.86 3.82 -8.56
CA ASN A 268 3.02 3.52 -9.72
C ASN A 268 1.60 3.06 -9.35
N ALA A 269 1.30 2.87 -8.06
CA ALA A 269 -0.05 2.63 -7.55
C ALA A 269 -0.33 3.44 -6.27
N LEU A 270 -1.40 4.23 -6.27
CA LEU A 270 -1.82 5.02 -5.10
C LEU A 270 -3.33 4.95 -4.90
N PRO A 271 -3.82 5.07 -3.65
CA PRO A 271 -5.22 5.31 -3.40
C PRO A 271 -5.66 6.69 -3.88
N MET A 272 -6.95 6.84 -4.19
CA MET A 272 -7.51 8.16 -4.57
C MET A 272 -7.43 9.19 -3.43
N SER A 273 -7.36 8.72 -2.19
CA SER A 273 -7.15 9.53 -0.99
C SER A 273 -6.61 8.66 0.14
N SER A 274 -6.07 9.27 1.19
CA SER A 274 -5.66 8.56 2.41
C SER A 274 -6.80 7.89 3.18
N MET A 275 -8.05 8.07 2.73
CA MET A 275 -9.24 7.52 3.39
C MET A 275 -9.80 6.27 2.70
N THR A 276 -9.30 5.93 1.51
CA THR A 276 -9.70 4.72 0.79
C THR A 276 -8.55 3.71 0.71
N ALA A 277 -8.92 2.43 0.68
CA ALA A 277 -8.01 1.32 0.42
C ALA A 277 -8.08 0.85 -1.06
N MET A 278 -8.69 1.63 -1.95
CA MET A 278 -8.71 1.34 -3.39
C MET A 278 -7.55 2.03 -4.09
N PHE A 279 -6.60 1.27 -4.63
CA PHE A 279 -5.40 1.73 -5.30
C PHE A 279 -5.56 1.66 -6.81
N TYR A 280 -5.12 2.72 -7.48
CA TYR A 280 -5.18 2.88 -8.93
C TYR A 280 -3.79 3.12 -9.50
N ALA A 281 -3.57 2.66 -10.71
CA ALA A 281 -2.31 2.89 -11.41
C ALA A 281 -2.14 4.39 -11.72
N THR A 282 -1.02 5.00 -11.29
CA THR A 282 -0.74 6.44 -11.51
C THR A 282 -0.14 6.72 -12.88
N LYS A 283 0.39 5.67 -13.52
CA LYS A 283 0.96 5.60 -14.86
C LYS A 283 0.66 4.21 -15.45
N ASP A 284 0.94 4.02 -16.74
CA ASP A 284 0.90 2.67 -17.31
C ASP A 284 1.99 1.81 -16.64
N ILE A 285 1.62 0.60 -16.21
CA ILE A 285 2.52 -0.37 -15.58
C ILE A 285 2.67 -1.55 -16.54
N ARG A 286 3.90 -1.88 -16.90
CA ARG A 286 4.15 -3.00 -17.83
C ARG A 286 4.03 -4.32 -17.11
N LYS A 287 3.66 -5.37 -17.84
CA LYS A 287 3.79 -6.74 -17.34
C LYS A 287 5.19 -6.97 -16.76
N ASP A 288 5.23 -7.64 -15.60
CA ASP A 288 6.44 -7.95 -14.84
C ASP A 288 7.19 -6.74 -14.25
N GLU A 289 6.60 -5.54 -14.31
CA GLU A 289 7.03 -4.37 -13.52
C GLU A 289 6.55 -4.51 -12.07
N GLU A 290 7.37 -4.10 -11.10
CA GLU A 290 6.98 -4.10 -9.69
C GLU A 290 5.92 -3.02 -9.44
N ILE A 291 4.92 -3.35 -8.64
CA ILE A 291 3.90 -2.40 -8.22
C ILE A 291 4.35 -1.78 -6.90
N LEU A 292 4.54 -0.47 -6.92
CA LEU A 292 5.11 0.32 -5.83
C LEU A 292 4.13 1.41 -5.39
N THR A 293 4.02 1.59 -4.07
CA THR A 293 3.17 2.60 -3.45
C THR A 293 3.92 3.57 -2.55
N ASP A 294 3.21 4.49 -1.91
CA ASP A 294 3.74 5.37 -0.87
C ASP A 294 3.19 4.93 0.49
N TYR A 295 4.05 4.39 1.36
CA TYR A 295 3.63 3.97 2.71
C TYR A 295 3.24 5.15 3.61
N GLU A 296 3.69 6.36 3.29
CA GLU A 296 3.38 7.57 4.08
C GLU A 296 2.00 8.14 3.75
N ILE A 297 1.26 7.58 2.78
CA ILE A 297 -0.09 8.03 2.45
C ILE A 297 -1.07 7.82 3.59
N TYR A 298 -0.83 6.80 4.42
CA TYR A 298 -1.60 6.55 5.63
C TYR A 298 -0.81 7.06 6.83
N LYS A 299 -1.41 8.01 7.56
CA LYS A 299 -0.82 8.52 8.78
C LYS A 299 -0.77 7.42 9.83
N THR A 300 0.42 7.15 10.35
CA THR A 300 0.62 6.20 11.44
C THR A 300 0.26 6.84 12.78
N GLU A 301 -0.81 6.37 13.43
CA GLU A 301 -1.36 6.91 14.67
C GLU A 301 -1.67 5.79 15.68
N TRP A 302 -0.62 5.10 16.14
CA TRP A 302 -0.76 3.97 17.07
C TRP A 302 -1.42 4.36 18.41
N GLY A 303 -1.17 5.57 18.92
CA GLY A 303 -1.79 6.08 20.14
C GLY A 303 -3.32 6.21 20.01
N ALA A 304 -3.81 6.62 18.84
CA ALA A 304 -5.25 6.77 18.58
C ALA A 304 -6.01 5.44 18.64
N VAL A 305 -5.33 4.32 18.43
CA VAL A 305 -5.89 2.96 18.47
C VAL A 305 -5.47 2.17 19.71
N GLY A 306 -4.87 2.85 20.70
CA GLY A 306 -4.49 2.26 21.98
C GLY A 306 -3.24 1.38 21.93
N LEU A 307 -2.27 1.70 21.06
CA LEU A 307 -1.03 0.97 20.81
C LEU A 307 0.25 1.81 21.04
N GLU A 308 0.18 2.90 21.80
CA GLU A 308 1.34 3.70 22.24
C GLU A 308 1.91 3.25 23.59
#